data_AF-A0A444JLI7-F1
#
_entry.id   AF-A0A444JLI7-F1
#
_cell.length_a   1.000
_cell.length_b   1.000
_cell.length_c   1.000
_cell.angle_alpha   90.00
_cell.angle_beta   90.00
_cell.angle_gamma   90.00
#
_symmetry.space_group_name_H-M   'P 1'
#
loop_
_entity.id
_entity.type
_entity.pdbx_description
1 polymer ?
#
loop_
_entity_poly.entity_id
_entity_poly.type
_entity_poly.pdbx_seq_one_letter_code
_entity_poly.pdbx_strand_id
1 'polypeptide(L)'
;MLRIKDVFSPELALQKLYETFQHVPEVLSAIMLLTAKEAQFLAVLVDGKTISNGDYDVGADFVAPRVDGTVGELRRKHYFPIWDESIRVTSDSGRSTRVKRYYIHEEQLQHLLTDPAAVFNKIKRSSWARRTTRETHDIDNLLKRRGIDGALKRILHQHYQHKAISPKQWKVIEDDFLHHCTTLDAANDEDGGE
;
A
#
# COMPACT_ATOMS: atom_id res chain seq x y z
N MET A 1 -26.16 9.08 0.56
CA MET A 1 -25.13 8.02 0.40
C MET A 1 -25.60 6.75 1.08
N LEU A 2 -25.43 5.60 0.42
CA LEU A 2 -25.80 4.29 0.97
C LEU A 2 -24.64 3.71 1.78
N ARG A 3 -24.93 2.86 2.76
CA ARG A 3 -23.89 2.09 3.46
C ARG A 3 -23.71 0.75 2.78
N ILE A 4 -22.46 0.35 2.57
CA ILE A 4 -22.13 -0.91 1.86
C ILE A 4 -22.84 -2.10 2.51
N LYS A 5 -22.78 -2.22 3.83
CA LYS A 5 -23.38 -3.33 4.59
C LYS A 5 -24.90 -3.45 4.47
N ASP A 6 -25.59 -2.37 4.08
CA ASP A 6 -27.05 -2.36 3.98
C ASP A 6 -27.51 -2.81 2.58
N VAL A 7 -26.59 -2.87 1.60
CA VAL A 7 -26.88 -3.23 0.20
C VAL A 7 -26.14 -4.52 -0.21
N PHE A 8 -24.91 -4.69 0.25
CA PHE A 8 -24.07 -5.85 -0.04
C PHE A 8 -23.84 -6.64 1.25
N SER A 9 -24.56 -7.76 1.42
CA SER A 9 -24.14 -8.77 2.39
C SER A 9 -22.84 -9.45 1.91
N PRO A 10 -22.04 -10.06 2.79
CA PRO A 10 -20.84 -10.81 2.37
C PRO A 10 -21.13 -11.86 1.30
N GLU A 11 -22.25 -12.58 1.43
CA GLU A 11 -22.66 -13.63 0.50
C GLU A 11 -23.04 -13.04 -0.84
N LEU A 12 -23.83 -11.96 -0.86
CA LEU A 12 -24.23 -11.28 -2.09
C LEU A 12 -23.02 -10.67 -2.81
N ALA A 13 -22.07 -10.11 -2.05
CA ALA A 13 -20.84 -9.56 -2.60
C ALA A 13 -20.00 -10.66 -3.27
N LEU A 14 -19.81 -11.80 -2.60
CA LEU A 14 -19.10 -12.94 -3.17
C LEU A 14 -19.81 -13.47 -4.41
N GLN A 15 -21.13 -13.68 -4.35
CA GLN A 15 -21.91 -14.14 -5.49
C GLN A 15 -21.71 -13.23 -6.70
N LYS A 16 -21.83 -11.91 -6.52
CA LYS A 16 -21.63 -10.94 -7.60
C LYS A 16 -20.23 -11.00 -8.19
N LEU A 17 -19.21 -11.13 -7.35
CA LEU A 17 -17.82 -11.26 -7.80
C LEU A 17 -17.62 -12.57 -8.60
N TYR A 18 -18.19 -13.68 -8.13
CA TYR A 18 -18.14 -14.95 -8.85
C TYR A 18 -18.85 -14.87 -10.20
N GLU A 19 -20.04 -14.28 -10.26
CA GLU A 19 -20.77 -14.08 -11.52
C GLU A 19 -20.00 -13.22 -12.51
N THR A 20 -19.35 -12.15 -12.01
CA THR A 20 -18.58 -11.22 -12.86
C THR A 20 -17.31 -11.88 -13.41
N PHE A 21 -16.61 -12.66 -12.59
CA PHE A 21 -15.29 -13.23 -12.92
C PHE A 21 -15.33 -14.74 -13.15
N GLN A 22 -16.50 -15.34 -13.41
CA GLN A 22 -16.68 -16.79 -13.52
C GLN A 22 -15.75 -17.48 -14.54
N HIS A 23 -15.29 -16.74 -15.55
CA HIS A 23 -14.39 -17.24 -16.60
C HIS A 23 -12.94 -16.76 -16.45
N VAL A 24 -12.60 -16.17 -15.29
CA VAL A 24 -11.32 -15.52 -15.04
C VAL A 24 -10.66 -16.12 -13.79
N PRO A 25 -10.07 -17.33 -13.90
CA PRO A 25 -9.63 -18.11 -12.75
C PRO A 25 -8.56 -17.40 -11.89
N GLU A 26 -7.73 -16.56 -12.48
CA GLU A 26 -6.74 -15.75 -11.78
C GLU A 26 -7.39 -14.75 -10.81
N VAL A 27 -8.49 -14.14 -11.22
CA VAL A 27 -9.23 -13.19 -10.39
C VAL A 27 -10.02 -13.94 -9.32
N LEU A 28 -10.62 -15.08 -9.66
CA LEU A 28 -11.30 -15.94 -8.67
C LEU A 28 -10.35 -16.40 -7.57
N SER A 29 -9.12 -16.78 -7.93
CA SER A 29 -8.08 -17.16 -6.96
C SER A 29 -7.77 -16.01 -5.99
N ALA A 30 -7.74 -14.76 -6.48
CA ALA A 30 -7.56 -13.59 -5.63
C ALA A 30 -8.79 -13.32 -4.74
N ILE A 31 -10.01 -13.53 -5.25
CA ILE A 31 -11.28 -13.36 -4.52
C ILE A 31 -11.37 -14.34 -3.35
N MET A 32 -10.93 -15.59 -3.53
CA MET A 32 -10.95 -16.61 -2.47
C MET A 32 -10.09 -16.25 -1.25
N LEU A 33 -9.13 -15.33 -1.40
CA LEU A 33 -8.25 -14.87 -0.32
C LEU A 33 -8.79 -13.62 0.40
N LEU A 34 -9.92 -13.07 -0.03
CA LEU A 34 -10.50 -11.86 0.55
C LEU A 34 -11.23 -12.16 1.86
N THR A 35 -11.12 -11.24 2.81
CA THR A 35 -12.04 -11.17 3.93
C THR A 35 -13.43 -10.74 3.45
N ALA A 36 -14.47 -11.04 4.24
CA ALA A 36 -15.86 -10.62 3.95
C ALA A 36 -15.97 -9.12 3.63
N LYS A 37 -15.25 -8.28 4.39
CA LYS A 37 -15.26 -6.83 4.19
C LYS A 37 -14.58 -6.42 2.88
N GLU A 38 -13.46 -7.05 2.54
CA GLU A 38 -12.76 -6.79 1.28
C GLU A 38 -13.61 -7.21 0.07
N ALA A 39 -14.29 -8.35 0.15
CA ALA A 39 -15.21 -8.82 -0.88
C ALA A 39 -16.37 -7.83 -1.09
N GLN A 40 -16.99 -7.33 -0.01
CA GLN A 40 -18.04 -6.30 -0.10
C GLN A 40 -17.55 -5.03 -0.81
N PHE A 41 -16.36 -4.55 -0.46
CA PHE A 41 -15.79 -3.35 -1.07
C PHE A 41 -15.46 -3.57 -2.54
N LEU A 42 -14.86 -4.71 -2.86
CA LEU A 42 -14.53 -5.04 -4.23
C LEU A 42 -15.79 -5.19 -5.08
N ALA A 43 -16.85 -5.84 -4.57
CA ALA A 43 -18.11 -6.01 -5.29
C ALA A 43 -18.75 -4.67 -5.67
N VAL A 44 -18.72 -3.69 -4.78
CA VAL A 44 -19.19 -2.32 -5.06
C VAL A 44 -18.34 -1.68 -6.17
N LEU A 45 -17.02 -1.78 -6.08
CA LEU A 45 -16.12 -1.16 -7.06
C LEU A 45 -16.21 -1.81 -8.44
N VAL A 46 -16.40 -3.13 -8.48
CA VAL A 46 -16.60 -3.92 -9.71
C VAL A 46 -17.95 -3.62 -10.35
N ASP A 47 -18.94 -3.19 -9.57
CA ASP A 47 -20.23 -2.69 -10.09
C ASP A 47 -20.14 -1.28 -10.70
N GLY A 48 -18.93 -0.75 -10.91
CA GLY A 48 -18.68 0.61 -11.38
C GLY A 48 -19.06 1.70 -10.39
N LYS A 49 -19.34 1.34 -9.13
CA LYS A 49 -19.73 2.28 -8.07
C LYS A 49 -18.52 2.80 -7.31
N THR A 50 -18.71 3.95 -6.69
CA THR A 50 -17.67 4.67 -5.96
C THR A 50 -17.85 4.56 -4.45
N ILE A 51 -16.74 4.54 -3.71
CA ILE A 51 -16.73 4.43 -2.24
C ILE A 51 -15.96 5.60 -1.64
N SER A 52 -16.48 6.21 -0.57
CA SER A 52 -15.78 7.23 0.21
C SER A 52 -15.73 6.91 1.70
N ASN A 53 -14.75 7.51 2.37
CA ASN A 53 -14.61 7.54 3.81
C ASN A 53 -15.49 8.66 4.41
N GLY A 54 -16.38 8.29 5.33
CA GLY A 54 -17.16 9.24 6.14
C GLY A 54 -18.34 9.89 5.43
N ASP A 55 -19.11 10.67 6.18
CA ASP A 55 -20.42 11.20 5.76
C ASP A 55 -20.33 12.49 4.93
N TYR A 56 -19.14 12.86 4.44
CA TYR A 56 -18.97 14.04 3.60
C TYR A 56 -19.53 13.79 2.20
N ASP A 57 -20.30 14.74 1.68
CA ASP A 57 -20.80 14.67 0.31
C ASP A 57 -19.69 14.95 -0.70
N VAL A 58 -19.10 13.86 -1.18
CA VAL A 58 -18.04 13.86 -2.20
C VAL A 58 -18.50 13.20 -3.50
N GLY A 59 -19.82 13.05 -3.69
CA GLY A 59 -20.38 12.35 -4.84
C GLY A 59 -19.90 10.91 -4.95
N ALA A 60 -19.84 10.20 -3.80
CA ALA A 60 -19.64 8.76 -3.77
C ALA A 60 -21.00 8.05 -3.67
N ASP A 61 -21.14 6.88 -4.29
CA ASP A 61 -22.35 6.07 -4.20
C ASP A 61 -22.50 5.49 -2.78
N PHE A 62 -21.37 5.04 -2.22
CA PHE A 62 -21.30 4.35 -0.94
C PHE A 62 -20.36 5.02 0.06
N VAL A 63 -20.74 4.94 1.33
CA VAL A 63 -19.91 5.33 2.48
C VAL A 63 -19.66 4.14 3.37
N ALA A 64 -18.42 4.01 3.82
CA ALA A 64 -18.05 3.02 4.82
C ALA A 64 -16.90 3.50 5.72
N PRO A 65 -16.75 2.91 6.92
CA PRO A 65 -15.61 3.19 7.78
C PRO A 65 -14.36 2.41 7.32
N ARG A 66 -13.19 3.02 7.54
CA ARG A 66 -11.86 2.43 7.27
C ARG A 66 -11.66 2.04 5.80
N VAL A 67 -12.18 2.83 4.86
CA VAL A 67 -12.06 2.56 3.42
C VAL A 67 -10.61 2.57 2.97
N ASP A 68 -9.82 3.56 3.41
CA ASP A 68 -8.39 3.64 3.09
C ASP A 68 -7.61 2.37 3.44
N GLY A 69 -7.94 1.75 4.59
CA GLY A 69 -7.32 0.51 5.04
C GLY A 69 -7.70 -0.65 4.15
N THR A 70 -9.01 -0.89 3.97
CA THR A 70 -9.53 -2.00 3.17
C THR A 70 -9.13 -1.90 1.70
N VAL A 71 -9.24 -0.72 1.08
CA VAL A 71 -8.75 -0.48 -0.29
C VAL A 71 -7.23 -0.60 -0.38
N GLY A 72 -6.53 -0.17 0.67
CA GLY A 72 -5.08 -0.36 0.78
C GLY A 72 -4.67 -1.83 0.69
N GLU A 73 -5.42 -2.73 1.33
CA GLU A 73 -5.18 -4.18 1.26
C GLU A 73 -5.51 -4.75 -0.12
N LEU A 74 -6.67 -4.40 -0.68
CA LEU A 74 -7.06 -4.80 -2.04
C LEU A 74 -6.00 -4.41 -3.10
N ARG A 75 -5.39 -3.22 -2.97
CA ARG A 75 -4.35 -2.74 -3.90
C ARG A 75 -2.99 -3.39 -3.67
N ARG A 76 -2.59 -3.58 -2.39
CA ARG A 76 -1.21 -3.99 -2.06
C ARG A 76 -1.03 -5.48 -1.96
N LYS A 77 -2.02 -6.21 -1.43
CA LYS A 77 -1.97 -7.67 -1.26
C LYS A 77 -2.60 -8.39 -2.43
N HIS A 78 -3.73 -7.90 -2.92
CA HIS A 78 -4.51 -8.55 -3.96
C HIS A 78 -4.38 -7.91 -5.34
N TYR A 79 -3.59 -6.82 -5.45
CA TYR A 79 -3.24 -6.13 -6.70
C TYR A 79 -4.43 -5.67 -7.56
N PHE A 80 -5.60 -5.46 -6.96
CA PHE A 80 -6.75 -4.93 -7.69
C PHE A 80 -6.49 -3.50 -8.17
N PRO A 81 -6.91 -3.16 -9.41
CA PRO A 81 -6.67 -1.86 -10.02
C PRO A 81 -7.65 -0.82 -9.46
N ILE A 82 -7.43 -0.35 -8.22
CA ILE A 82 -8.29 0.65 -7.59
C ILE A 82 -7.59 2.01 -7.59
N TRP A 83 -8.31 3.03 -8.05
CA TRP A 83 -7.90 4.42 -8.06
C TRP A 83 -8.53 5.22 -6.94
N ASP A 84 -7.89 6.34 -6.63
CA ASP A 84 -8.37 7.29 -5.63
C ASP A 84 -8.28 8.71 -6.15
N GLU A 85 -9.32 9.50 -5.88
CA GLU A 85 -9.38 10.92 -6.13
C GLU A 85 -9.50 11.66 -4.79
N SER A 86 -8.63 12.66 -4.58
CA SER A 86 -8.67 13.46 -3.36
C SER A 86 -9.49 14.73 -3.59
N ILE A 87 -10.62 14.81 -2.90
CA ILE A 87 -11.58 15.90 -2.99
C ILE A 87 -11.45 16.76 -1.73
N ARG A 88 -11.30 18.08 -1.90
CA ARG A 88 -11.27 19.02 -0.79
C ARG A 88 -12.70 19.38 -0.42
N VAL A 89 -13.09 19.11 0.83
CA VAL A 89 -14.40 19.40 1.38
C VAL A 89 -14.26 20.42 2.49
N THR A 90 -15.15 21.40 2.54
CA THR A 90 -15.20 22.38 3.62
C THR A 90 -16.36 22.02 4.53
N SER A 91 -16.11 21.85 5.83
CA SER A 91 -17.15 21.62 6.82
C SER A 91 -17.95 22.90 7.10
N ASP A 92 -19.12 22.76 7.72
CA ASP A 92 -19.95 23.87 8.17
C ASP A 92 -19.22 24.80 9.16
N SER A 93 -18.20 24.28 9.84
CA SER A 93 -17.30 25.03 10.74
C SER A 93 -16.16 25.75 10.02
N GLY A 94 -16.14 25.76 8.68
CA GLY A 94 -15.11 26.43 7.86
C GLY A 94 -13.77 25.68 7.77
N ARG A 95 -13.65 24.48 8.34
CA ARG A 95 -12.43 23.67 8.25
C ARG A 95 -12.43 22.88 6.94
N SER A 96 -11.37 23.04 6.16
CA SER A 96 -11.18 22.23 4.95
C SER A 96 -10.48 20.92 5.30
N THR A 97 -11.05 19.80 4.86
CA THR A 97 -10.42 18.47 4.93
C THR A 97 -10.32 17.87 3.54
N ARG A 98 -9.41 16.90 3.37
CA ARG A 98 -9.31 16.11 2.13
C ARG A 98 -9.93 14.75 2.38
N VAL A 99 -10.94 14.44 1.59
CA VAL A 99 -11.62 13.14 1.59
C VAL A 99 -11.26 12.41 0.31
N LYS A 100 -11.22 11.09 0.36
CA LYS A 100 -10.88 10.26 -0.81
C LYS A 100 -12.11 9.54 -1.31
N ARG A 101 -12.29 9.59 -2.63
CA ARG A 101 -13.25 8.76 -3.37
C ARG A 101 -12.48 7.69 -4.14
N TYR A 102 -12.93 6.45 -4.03
CA TYR A 102 -12.31 5.26 -4.61
C TYR A 102 -13.19 4.64 -5.68
N TYR A 103 -12.58 4.14 -6.75
CA TYR A 103 -13.27 3.55 -7.89
C TYR A 103 -12.34 2.66 -8.73
N ILE A 104 -12.92 1.82 -9.58
CA ILE A 104 -12.22 1.11 -10.66
C ILE A 104 -12.67 1.75 -11.98
N HIS A 105 -11.72 2.09 -12.86
CA HIS A 105 -12.08 2.57 -14.20
C HIS A 105 -12.70 1.43 -15.02
N GLU A 106 -13.76 1.73 -15.76
CA GLU A 106 -14.45 0.76 -16.62
C GLU A 106 -13.48 0.04 -17.56
N GLU A 107 -12.61 0.78 -18.25
CA GLU A 107 -11.56 0.21 -19.13
C GLU A 107 -10.71 -0.84 -18.41
N GLN A 108 -10.40 -0.62 -17.14
CA GLN A 108 -9.52 -1.47 -16.36
C GLN A 108 -10.26 -2.68 -15.80
N LEU A 109 -11.57 -2.55 -15.55
CA LEU A 109 -12.44 -3.68 -15.30
C LEU A 109 -12.54 -4.59 -16.53
N GLN A 110 -12.71 -4.01 -17.73
CA GLN A 110 -12.71 -4.77 -18.98
C GLN A 110 -11.36 -5.49 -19.19
N HIS A 111 -10.23 -4.82 -18.96
CA HIS A 111 -8.93 -5.47 -19.02
C HIS A 111 -8.74 -6.58 -17.97
N LEU A 112 -9.34 -6.43 -16.78
CA LEU A 112 -9.32 -7.47 -15.76
C LEU A 112 -10.11 -8.71 -16.19
N LEU A 113 -11.12 -8.55 -17.05
CA LEU A 113 -11.89 -9.65 -17.64
C LEU A 113 -11.16 -10.34 -18.80
N THR A 114 -10.33 -9.62 -19.56
CA THR A 114 -9.65 -10.16 -20.75
C THR A 114 -8.22 -10.64 -20.49
N ASP A 115 -7.44 -9.91 -19.70
CA ASP A 115 -6.04 -10.22 -19.38
C ASP A 115 -5.73 -9.83 -17.91
N PRO A 116 -6.25 -10.60 -16.94
CA PRO A 116 -6.06 -10.31 -15.52
C PRO A 116 -4.58 -10.35 -15.11
N ALA A 117 -3.78 -11.22 -15.73
CA ALA A 117 -2.37 -11.40 -15.41
C ALA A 117 -1.56 -10.14 -15.75
N ALA A 118 -1.80 -9.51 -16.91
CA ALA A 118 -1.15 -8.25 -17.25
C ALA A 118 -1.54 -7.12 -16.30
N VAL A 119 -2.82 -7.02 -15.92
CA VAL A 119 -3.31 -6.01 -14.97
C VAL A 119 -2.64 -6.17 -13.61
N PHE A 120 -2.70 -7.38 -13.02
CA PHE A 120 -2.08 -7.64 -11.72
C PHE A 120 -0.58 -7.41 -11.73
N ASN A 121 0.13 -7.83 -12.79
CA ASN A 121 1.56 -7.57 -12.91
C ASN A 121 1.87 -6.07 -13.03
N LYS A 122 1.06 -5.30 -13.76
CA LYS A 122 1.22 -3.83 -13.87
C LYS A 122 1.02 -3.16 -12.52
N ILE A 123 -0.02 -3.53 -11.77
CA ILE A 123 -0.28 -2.98 -10.42
C ILE A 123 0.83 -3.37 -9.45
N LYS A 124 1.27 -4.64 -9.48
CA LYS A 124 2.38 -5.14 -8.67
C LYS A 124 3.69 -4.38 -8.93
N ARG A 125 4.08 -4.22 -10.20
CA ARG A 125 5.27 -3.43 -10.58
C ARG A 125 5.17 -1.98 -10.13
N SER A 126 4.01 -1.36 -10.32
CA SER A 126 3.77 0.03 -9.89
C SER A 126 3.85 0.18 -8.37
N SER A 127 3.34 -0.80 -7.63
CA SER A 127 3.41 -0.84 -6.16
C SER A 127 4.86 -0.98 -5.69
N TRP A 128 5.63 -1.88 -6.30
CA TRP A 128 7.05 -2.05 -6.01
C TRP A 128 7.87 -0.81 -6.33
N ALA A 129 7.69 -0.22 -7.51
CA ALA A 129 8.38 1.02 -7.89
C ALA A 129 8.13 2.14 -6.87
N ARG A 130 6.88 2.35 -6.46
CA ARG A 130 6.53 3.36 -5.43
C ARG A 130 7.17 3.07 -4.07
N ARG A 131 7.25 1.79 -3.69
CA ARG A 131 7.91 1.38 -2.45
C ARG A 131 9.40 1.67 -2.50
N THR A 132 10.08 1.28 -3.58
CA THR A 132 11.50 1.56 -3.81
C THR A 132 11.76 3.07 -3.79
N THR A 133 10.98 3.88 -4.51
CA THR A 133 11.14 5.34 -4.49
C THR A 133 11.00 5.93 -3.08
N ARG A 134 10.03 5.44 -2.29
CA ARG A 134 9.87 5.88 -0.90
C ARG A 134 11.05 5.46 -0.04
N GLU A 135 11.49 4.22 -0.13
CA GLU A 135 12.64 3.70 0.61
C GLU A 135 13.91 4.49 0.28
N THR A 136 14.17 4.77 -1.00
CA THR A 136 15.27 5.65 -1.43
C THR A 136 15.13 7.05 -0.84
N HIS A 137 13.94 7.65 -0.90
CA HIS A 137 13.73 8.99 -0.35
C HIS A 137 13.93 9.04 1.17
N ASP A 138 13.51 8.01 1.89
CA ASP A 138 13.69 7.92 3.35
C ASP A 138 15.18 7.75 3.71
N ILE A 139 15.92 6.96 2.93
CA ILE A 139 17.38 6.81 3.05
C ILE A 139 18.07 8.15 2.79
N ASP A 140 17.75 8.83 1.68
CA ASP A 140 18.31 10.14 1.33
C ASP A 140 18.07 11.17 2.43
N ASN A 141 16.85 11.21 2.97
CA ASN A 141 16.53 12.13 4.06
C ASN A 141 17.29 11.80 5.35
N LEU A 142 17.51 10.52 5.64
CA LEU A 142 18.28 10.09 6.79
C LEU A 142 19.75 10.49 6.65
N LEU A 143 20.34 10.24 5.47
CA LEU A 143 21.71 10.63 5.12
C LEU A 143 21.89 12.15 5.18
N LYS A 144 20.99 12.94 4.59
CA LYS A 144 21.02 14.42 4.62
C LYS A 144 20.97 14.99 6.03
N ARG A 145 20.21 14.36 6.93
CA ARG A 145 20.01 14.85 8.31
C ARG A 145 21.12 14.44 9.27
N ARG A 146 21.78 13.31 9.04
CA ARG A 146 22.68 12.69 10.04
C ARG A 146 24.06 12.33 9.52
N GLY A 147 24.34 12.55 8.23
CA GLY A 147 25.52 11.99 7.57
C GLY A 147 25.43 10.46 7.46
N ILE A 148 26.45 9.85 6.83
CA ILE A 148 26.53 8.40 6.65
C ILE A 148 26.57 7.69 8.01
N ASP A 149 27.52 8.06 8.87
CA ASP A 149 27.71 7.43 10.19
C ASP A 149 26.46 7.51 11.07
N GLY A 150 25.85 8.69 11.14
CA GLY A 150 24.65 8.90 11.96
C GLY A 150 23.41 8.21 11.41
N ALA A 151 23.31 8.03 10.09
CA ALA A 151 22.25 7.24 9.46
C ALA A 151 22.40 5.75 9.78
N LEU A 152 23.60 5.20 9.61
CA LEU A 152 23.89 3.79 9.88
C LEU A 152 23.69 3.44 11.36
N LYS A 153 24.21 4.27 12.28
CA LYS A 153 23.94 4.11 13.72
C LYS A 153 22.44 4.11 14.02
N ARG A 154 21.66 5.00 13.39
CA ARG A 154 20.21 5.04 13.60
C ARG A 154 19.52 3.75 13.12
N ILE A 155 19.93 3.19 11.99
CA ILE A 155 19.40 1.92 11.46
C ILE A 155 19.72 0.78 12.43
N LEU A 156 20.96 0.71 12.93
CA LEU A 156 21.38 -0.26 13.94
C LEU A 156 20.54 -0.15 15.22
N HIS A 157 20.45 1.04 15.79
CA HIS A 157 19.63 1.28 16.99
C HIS A 157 18.16 0.88 16.77
N GLN A 158 17.61 1.15 15.59
CA GLN A 158 16.25 0.76 15.23
C GLN A 158 16.08 -0.78 15.17
N HIS A 159 17.03 -1.50 14.57
CA HIS A 159 17.00 -2.96 14.49
C HIS A 159 17.02 -3.63 15.88
N TYR A 160 17.79 -3.05 16.80
CA TYR A 160 17.94 -3.56 18.16
C TYR A 160 17.01 -2.92 19.20
N GLN A 161 16.06 -2.06 18.79
CA GLN A 161 15.19 -1.31 19.71
C GLN A 161 14.39 -2.20 20.68
N HIS A 162 14.17 -3.46 20.32
CA HIS A 162 13.42 -4.44 21.11
C HIS A 162 14.32 -5.34 21.98
N LYS A 163 15.65 -5.20 21.88
CA LYS A 163 16.61 -6.00 22.65
C LYS A 163 17.15 -5.16 23.82
N ALA A 164 17.22 -5.76 25.00
CA ALA A 164 17.85 -5.14 26.15
C ALA A 164 19.38 -5.23 26.01
N ILE A 165 19.98 -4.24 25.35
CA ILE A 165 21.42 -4.18 25.10
C ILE A 165 22.07 -3.22 26.10
N SER A 166 23.07 -3.71 26.82
CA SER A 166 23.85 -2.88 27.74
C SER A 166 24.75 -1.89 26.98
N PRO A 167 25.16 -0.77 27.59
CA PRO A 167 26.07 0.20 26.95
C PRO A 167 27.38 -0.41 26.45
N LYS A 168 27.91 -1.43 27.16
CA LYS A 168 29.14 -2.13 26.75
C LYS A 168 28.92 -2.96 25.49
N GLN A 169 27.80 -3.68 25.41
CA GLN A 169 27.43 -4.44 24.22
C GLN A 169 27.15 -3.54 23.02
N TRP A 170 26.59 -2.35 23.26
CA TRP A 170 26.39 -1.36 22.19
C TRP A 170 27.71 -0.88 21.60
N LYS A 171 28.72 -0.63 22.44
CA LYS A 171 30.03 -0.23 21.97
C LYS A 171 30.67 -1.29 21.08
N VAL A 172 30.59 -2.57 21.47
CA VAL A 172 31.08 -3.70 20.65
C VAL A 172 30.37 -3.74 19.31
N ILE A 173 29.04 -3.60 19.28
CA ILE A 173 28.26 -3.60 18.05
C ILE A 173 28.62 -2.42 17.13
N GLU A 174 28.82 -1.22 17.69
CA GLU A 174 29.26 -0.05 16.91
C GLU A 174 30.68 -0.25 16.35
N ASP A 175 31.61 -0.76 17.15
CA ASP A 175 33.00 -0.99 16.76
C ASP A 175 33.10 -2.06 15.66
N ASP A 176 32.39 -3.20 15.81
CA ASP A 176 32.33 -4.27 14.81
C ASP A 176 31.75 -3.79 13.48
N PHE A 177 30.73 -2.94 13.55
CA PHE A 177 30.07 -2.38 12.37
C PHE A 177 30.95 -1.37 11.64
N LEU A 178 31.63 -0.48 12.38
CA LEU A 178 32.57 0.48 11.80
C LEU A 178 33.78 -0.25 11.16
N HIS A 179 34.24 -1.34 11.79
CA HIS A 179 35.27 -2.21 11.22
C HIS A 179 34.82 -2.85 9.89
N HIS A 180 33.58 -3.32 9.79
CA HIS A 180 33.03 -3.83 8.53
C HIS A 180 32.95 -2.75 7.44
N CYS A 181 32.51 -1.53 7.79
CA CYS A 181 32.44 -0.44 6.81
C CYS A 181 33.83 -0.07 6.27
N THR A 182 34.81 0.11 7.16
CA THR A 182 36.19 0.44 6.77
C THR A 182 36.87 -0.65 5.94
N THR A 183 36.57 -1.92 6.21
CA THR A 183 37.06 -3.05 5.40
C THR A 183 36.47 -3.04 3.99
N LEU A 184 35.18 -2.68 3.85
CA LEU A 184 34.52 -2.58 2.55
C LEU A 184 35.02 -1.38 1.73
N ASP A 185 35.29 -0.25 2.39
CA ASP A 185 35.87 0.92 1.72
C ASP A 185 37.27 0.60 1.18
N ALA A 186 38.11 -0.05 2.00
CA ALA A 186 39.45 -0.49 1.58
C ALA A 186 39.43 -1.49 0.42
N ALA A 187 38.45 -2.41 0.39
CA ALA A 187 38.30 -3.38 -0.69
C ALA A 187 37.85 -2.73 -2.02
N ASN A 188 37.00 -1.71 -1.97
CA ASN A 188 36.55 -0.99 -3.17
C ASN A 188 37.66 -0.10 -3.76
N ASP A 189 38.58 0.40 -2.94
CA ASP A 189 39.73 1.19 -3.40
C ASP A 189 40.79 0.33 -4.10
N GLU A 190 40.84 -0.99 -3.83
CA GLU A 190 41.74 -1.94 -4.51
C GLU A 190 41.21 -2.44 -5.87
N ASP A 191 39.89 -2.54 -6.05
CA ASP A 191 39.26 -2.99 -7.31
C ASP A 191 39.03 -1.87 -8.35
N GLY A 192 39.13 -0.59 -7.96
CA GLY A 192 38.98 0.58 -8.86
C GLY A 192 40.25 1.00 -9.61
N GLY A 193 41.32 0.21 -9.51
CA GLY A 193 42.67 0.50 -10.00
C GLY A 193 43.12 -0.22 -11.26
N GLU A 194 42.20 -0.75 -12.09
CA GLU A 194 42.49 -1.31 -13.43
C GLU A 194 41.71 -0.62 -14.56
#